data_AF-A0A924HVD6-F1
#
_entry.id   AF-A0A924HVD6-F1
#
_cell.length_a   1.000
_cell.length_b   1.000
_cell.length_c   1.000
_cell.angle_alpha   90.00
_cell.angle_beta   90.00
_cell.angle_gamma   90.00
#
_symmetry.space_group_name_H-M   'P 1'
#
loop_
_entity.id
_entity.type
_entity.pdbx_description
1 polymer ?
#
loop_
_entity_poly.entity_id
_entity_poly.type
_entity_poly.pdbx_seq_one_letter_code
_entity_poly.pdbx_strand_id
1 'polypeptide(L)'
;LKQIVAWAYPMGVNCNRAFDATPDPFRALEDVIAAGCERVLTSGQQTAAPDAGEILHQLVQQAAGRIIIMPGAGIKSSNIKKLMQQSGATEYHGSARRAITNPMKFANPLVTDFGNVYLADEEEVRKIIACMHV
;
A
#
# COMPACT_ATOMS: atom_id res chain seq x y z
N LEU A 1 9.77 -12.07 12.09
CA LEU A 1 8.65 -11.11 12.26
C LEU A 1 8.29 -10.89 13.74
N LYS A 2 7.94 -11.93 14.51
CA LYS A 2 7.61 -11.82 15.96
C LYS A 2 8.56 -10.94 16.79
N GLN A 3 9.87 -11.10 16.61
CA GLN A 3 10.87 -10.31 17.34
C GLN A 3 10.86 -8.82 16.95
N ILE A 4 10.64 -8.51 15.67
CA ILE A 4 10.50 -7.11 15.19
C ILE A 4 9.24 -6.49 15.80
N VAL A 5 8.14 -7.24 15.83
CA VAL A 5 6.88 -6.79 16.46
C VAL A 5 7.09 -6.50 17.94
N ALA A 6 7.76 -7.40 18.67
CA ALA A 6 8.08 -7.21 20.08
C ALA A 6 8.96 -5.96 20.33
N TRP A 7 9.96 -5.72 19.47
CA TRP A 7 10.83 -4.55 19.59
C TRP A 7 10.16 -3.22 19.26
N ALA A 8 9.15 -3.24 18.38
CA ALA A 8 8.43 -2.03 17.99
C ALA A 8 7.45 -1.55 19.06
N TYR A 9 7.03 -2.40 19.99
CA TYR A 9 6.04 -2.07 21.02
C TYR A 9 6.45 -0.80 21.80
N PRO A 10 5.53 0.17 21.99
CA PRO A 10 4.08 0.11 21.74
C PRO A 10 3.61 0.57 20.35
N MET A 11 4.52 0.77 19.39
CA MET A 11 4.13 1.18 18.03
C MET A 11 3.48 0.02 17.26
N GLY A 12 2.44 0.34 16.49
CA GLY A 12 1.80 -0.60 15.58
C GLY A 12 2.71 -0.97 14.40
N VAL A 13 2.66 -2.24 13.98
CA VAL A 13 3.53 -2.77 12.92
C VAL A 13 2.72 -3.10 11.67
N ASN A 14 3.15 -2.53 10.55
CA ASN A 14 2.64 -2.85 9.21
C ASN A 14 3.61 -3.77 8.48
N CYS A 15 3.15 -4.94 8.05
CA CYS A 15 3.89 -5.77 7.10
C CYS A 15 3.83 -5.10 5.73
N ASN A 16 4.99 -4.70 5.19
CA ASN A 16 5.05 -4.01 3.91
C ASN A 16 4.83 -4.96 2.72
N ARG A 17 5.07 -4.47 1.49
CA ARG A 17 4.91 -5.24 0.25
C ARG A 17 5.84 -6.46 0.10
N ALA A 18 6.69 -6.78 1.08
CA ALA A 18 7.30 -8.11 1.15
C ALA A 18 6.25 -9.22 1.13
N PHE A 19 5.02 -8.94 1.61
CA PHE A 19 3.86 -9.82 1.48
C PHE A 19 3.54 -10.22 0.03
N ASP A 20 3.70 -9.30 -0.92
CA ASP A 20 3.38 -9.55 -2.33
C ASP A 20 4.33 -10.57 -2.99
N ALA A 21 5.49 -10.84 -2.38
CA ALA A 21 6.49 -11.79 -2.85
C ALA A 21 6.36 -13.19 -2.21
N THR A 22 5.29 -13.43 -1.44
CA THR A 22 5.06 -14.73 -0.79
C THR A 22 4.47 -15.74 -1.77
N PRO A 23 4.79 -17.04 -1.65
CA PRO A 23 4.28 -18.06 -2.56
C PRO A 23 2.79 -18.40 -2.33
N ASP A 24 2.30 -18.17 -1.11
CA ASP A 24 0.92 -18.39 -0.71
C ASP A 24 0.46 -17.22 0.18
N PRO A 25 -0.32 -16.27 -0.36
CA PRO A 25 -0.74 -15.08 0.39
C PRO A 25 -1.70 -15.43 1.52
N PHE A 26 -2.49 -16.50 1.42
CA PHE A 26 -3.46 -16.90 2.44
C PHE A 26 -2.77 -17.51 3.65
N ARG A 27 -1.75 -18.34 3.42
CA ARG A 27 -0.89 -18.82 4.51
C ARG A 27 -0.05 -17.71 5.11
N ALA A 28 0.55 -16.86 4.27
CA ALA A 28 1.34 -15.73 4.73
C ALA A 28 0.53 -14.76 5.60
N LEU A 29 -0.76 -14.57 5.29
CA LEU A 29 -1.66 -13.76 6.11
C LEU A 29 -1.77 -14.30 7.53
N GLU A 30 -1.97 -15.60 7.70
CA GLU A 30 -2.04 -16.22 9.03
C GLU A 30 -0.70 -16.10 9.78
N ASP A 31 0.43 -16.25 9.09
CA ASP A 31 1.76 -16.08 9.68
C ASP A 31 2.00 -14.63 10.16
N VAL A 32 1.52 -13.64 9.40
CA VAL A 32 1.62 -12.21 9.76
C VAL A 32 0.71 -11.87 10.94
N ILE A 33 -0.52 -12.41 10.97
CA ILE A 33 -1.44 -12.29 12.12
C ILE A 33 -0.80 -12.90 13.36
N ALA A 34 -0.30 -14.13 13.27
CA ALA A 34 0.34 -14.83 14.38
C ALA A 34 1.63 -14.14 14.85
N ALA A 35 2.23 -13.30 14.01
CA ALA A 35 3.37 -12.48 14.40
C ALA A 35 2.99 -11.22 15.19
N GLY A 36 1.73 -10.81 15.15
CA GLY A 36 1.21 -9.62 15.86
C GLY A 36 1.27 -8.33 15.06
N CYS A 37 1.34 -8.38 13.72
CA CYS A 37 1.21 -7.18 12.90
C CYS A 37 -0.24 -6.66 12.90
N GLU A 38 -0.42 -5.35 12.77
CA GLU A 38 -1.74 -4.70 12.71
C GLU A 38 -2.24 -4.51 11.28
N ARG A 39 -1.32 -4.45 10.31
CA ARG A 39 -1.63 -4.17 8.91
C ARG A 39 -0.79 -5.01 7.95
N VAL A 40 -1.34 -5.27 6.77
CA VAL A 40 -0.62 -5.78 5.60
C VAL A 40 -0.80 -4.79 4.45
N LEU A 41 0.29 -4.20 3.98
CA LEU A 41 0.35 -3.43 2.74
C LEU A 41 0.62 -4.38 1.57
N THR A 42 -0.34 -4.49 0.65
CA THR A 42 -0.28 -5.44 -0.49
C THR A 42 -0.90 -4.84 -1.74
N SER A 43 -0.39 -5.23 -2.91
CA SER A 43 -1.04 -5.02 -4.21
C SER A 43 -1.88 -6.21 -4.65
N GLY A 44 -2.16 -7.17 -3.76
CA GLY A 44 -2.80 -8.44 -4.08
C GLY A 44 -1.91 -9.33 -4.97
N GLN A 45 -0.59 -9.26 -4.78
CA GLN A 45 0.41 -9.94 -5.64
C GLN A 45 0.36 -9.55 -7.13
N GLN A 46 -0.25 -8.40 -7.46
CA GLN A 46 -0.26 -7.86 -8.83
C GLN A 46 0.66 -6.63 -8.96
N THR A 47 0.84 -6.15 -10.19
CA THR A 47 1.57 -4.90 -10.45
C THR A 47 0.94 -3.72 -9.71
N ALA A 48 -0.40 -3.64 -9.67
CA ALA A 48 -1.15 -2.60 -8.99
C ALA A 48 -2.40 -3.18 -8.28
N ALA A 49 -2.74 -2.64 -7.12
CA ALA A 49 -3.91 -3.09 -6.34
C ALA A 49 -5.25 -3.01 -7.09
N PRO A 50 -5.54 -1.99 -7.94
CA PRO A 50 -6.77 -1.96 -8.73
C PRO A 50 -6.99 -3.16 -9.66
N ASP A 51 -5.91 -3.88 -10.01
CA ASP A 51 -5.98 -5.07 -10.85
C ASP A 51 -6.23 -6.36 -10.03
N ALA A 52 -6.26 -6.27 -8.70
CA ALA A 52 -6.28 -7.40 -7.78
C ALA A 52 -7.53 -7.46 -6.88
N GLY A 53 -8.64 -6.85 -7.31
CA GLY A 53 -9.84 -6.70 -6.47
C GLY A 53 -10.36 -8.02 -5.86
N GLU A 54 -10.35 -9.12 -6.61
CA GLU A 54 -10.86 -10.42 -6.14
C GLU A 54 -10.01 -11.04 -5.02
N ILE A 55 -8.69 -11.14 -5.21
CA ILE A 55 -7.81 -11.68 -4.17
C ILE A 55 -7.75 -10.77 -2.94
N LEU A 56 -7.79 -9.45 -3.14
CA LEU A 56 -7.87 -8.49 -2.03
C LEU A 56 -9.15 -8.70 -1.23
N HIS A 57 -10.28 -8.96 -1.89
CA HIS A 57 -11.52 -9.32 -1.22
C HIS A 57 -11.39 -10.59 -0.39
N GLN A 58 -10.82 -11.66 -0.96
CA GLN A 58 -10.60 -12.92 -0.26
C GLN A 58 -9.70 -12.74 0.97
N LEU A 59 -8.63 -11.95 0.86
CA LEU A 59 -7.75 -11.62 1.99
C LEU A 59 -8.48 -10.82 3.07
N VAL A 60 -9.31 -9.84 2.69
CA VAL A 60 -10.14 -9.08 3.64
C VAL A 60 -11.11 -10.01 4.39
N GLN A 61 -11.78 -10.93 3.67
CA GLN A 61 -12.67 -11.90 4.28
C GLN A 61 -11.93 -12.85 5.22
N GLN A 62 -10.78 -13.39 4.81
CA GLN A 62 -9.98 -14.27 5.67
C GLN A 62 -9.43 -13.53 6.89
N ALA A 63 -8.98 -12.28 6.74
CA ALA A 63 -8.51 -11.48 7.86
C ALA A 63 -9.57 -11.35 8.95
N ALA A 64 -10.85 -11.27 8.57
CA ALA A 64 -12.00 -11.29 9.49
C ALA A 64 -11.86 -10.28 10.65
N GLY A 65 -11.30 -9.11 10.37
CA GLY A 65 -11.05 -8.05 11.35
C GLY A 65 -9.87 -8.27 12.30
N ARG A 66 -9.15 -9.41 12.22
CA ARG A 66 -7.97 -9.69 13.04
C ARG A 66 -6.75 -8.85 12.67
N ILE A 67 -6.70 -8.40 11.43
CA ILE A 67 -5.66 -7.54 10.86
C ILE A 67 -6.28 -6.71 9.73
N ILE A 68 -5.74 -5.51 9.47
CA ILE A 68 -6.19 -4.68 8.36
C ILE A 68 -5.43 -5.09 7.09
N ILE A 69 -6.17 -5.39 6.03
CA ILE A 69 -5.62 -5.47 4.67
C ILE A 69 -5.68 -4.07 4.07
N MET A 70 -4.50 -3.52 3.73
CA MET A 70 -4.35 -2.17 3.19
C MET A 70 -3.86 -2.25 1.74
N PRO A 71 -4.76 -2.19 0.74
CA PRO A 71 -4.37 -2.18 -0.66
C PRO A 71 -3.46 -1.00 -0.99
N GLY A 72 -2.41 -1.26 -1.75
CA GLY A 72 -1.47 -0.24 -2.20
C GLY A 72 -0.81 -0.57 -3.53
N ALA A 73 -0.02 0.39 -4.03
CA ALA A 73 0.49 0.45 -5.41
C ALA A 73 -0.59 0.79 -6.46
N GLY A 74 -0.38 1.92 -7.15
CA GLY A 74 -1.26 2.37 -8.23
C GLY A 74 -2.57 3.03 -7.81
N ILE A 75 -2.80 3.28 -6.51
CA ILE A 75 -4.00 3.95 -6.02
C ILE A 75 -4.05 5.40 -6.50
N LYS A 76 -5.17 5.77 -7.12
CA LYS A 76 -5.47 7.11 -7.66
C LYS A 76 -6.94 7.45 -7.44
N SER A 77 -7.27 8.72 -7.54
CA SER A 77 -8.65 9.22 -7.50
C SER A 77 -9.55 8.56 -8.56
N SER A 78 -8.98 8.24 -9.73
CA SER A 78 -9.72 7.59 -10.83
C SER A 78 -10.07 6.12 -10.58
N ASN A 79 -9.44 5.43 -9.62
CA ASN A 79 -9.62 3.99 -9.43
C ASN A 79 -10.05 3.58 -8.02
N ILE A 80 -9.84 4.42 -7.00
CA ILE A 80 -10.07 4.02 -5.60
C ILE A 80 -11.51 3.60 -5.32
N LYS A 81 -12.50 4.31 -5.88
CA LYS A 81 -13.93 3.99 -5.65
C LYS A 81 -14.28 2.57 -6.10
N LYS A 82 -13.80 2.17 -7.29
CA LYS A 82 -14.02 0.81 -7.82
C LYS A 82 -13.30 -0.22 -6.96
N LEU A 83 -12.05 0.05 -6.57
CA LEU A 83 -11.28 -0.86 -5.73
C LEU A 83 -11.94 -1.06 -4.35
N MET A 84 -12.51 -0.01 -3.77
CA MET A 84 -13.27 -0.12 -2.52
C MET A 84 -14.44 -1.08 -2.63
N GLN A 85 -15.23 -0.94 -3.69
CA GLN A 85 -16.38 -1.82 -3.94
C GLN A 85 -15.96 -3.27 -4.18
N GLN A 86 -14.84 -3.50 -4.85
CA GLN A 86 -14.37 -4.85 -5.18
C GLN A 86 -13.70 -5.53 -3.99
N SER A 87 -12.81 -4.84 -3.28
CA SER A 87 -12.00 -5.43 -2.21
C SER A 87 -12.71 -5.45 -0.86
N GLY A 88 -13.57 -4.46 -0.57
CA GLY A 88 -14.15 -4.28 0.77
C GLY A 88 -13.13 -3.83 1.83
N ALA A 89 -11.91 -3.41 1.45
CA ALA A 89 -10.93 -2.89 2.39
C ALA A 89 -11.34 -1.51 2.94
N THR A 90 -10.86 -1.18 4.14
CA THR A 90 -11.19 0.07 4.84
C THR A 90 -10.03 1.08 4.91
N GLU A 91 -8.79 0.62 4.72
CA GLU A 91 -7.59 1.47 4.67
C GLU A 91 -6.86 1.28 3.34
N TYR A 92 -6.26 2.34 2.80
CA TYR A 92 -5.58 2.34 1.49
C TYR A 92 -4.27 3.11 1.54
N HIS A 93 -3.29 2.66 0.77
CA HIS A 93 -1.98 3.31 0.67
C HIS A 93 -1.72 3.82 -0.76
N GLY A 94 -1.68 5.15 -0.91
CA GLY A 94 -1.35 5.82 -2.16
C GLY A 94 -0.16 6.75 -2.00
N SER A 95 0.71 6.83 -3.01
CA SER A 95 1.82 7.79 -3.02
C SER A 95 1.36 9.22 -3.31
N ALA A 96 0.23 9.37 -4.02
CA ALA A 96 -0.38 10.64 -4.45
C ALA A 96 0.66 11.73 -4.73
N ARG A 97 1.56 11.45 -5.68
CA ARG A 97 2.75 12.26 -5.94
C ARG A 97 2.79 12.73 -7.38
N ARG A 98 3.35 13.91 -7.59
CA ARG A 98 3.66 14.47 -8.91
C ARG A 98 5.17 14.65 -9.05
N ALA A 99 5.68 14.40 -10.26
CA ALA A 99 7.05 14.73 -10.58
C ALA A 99 7.21 16.26 -10.63
N ILE A 100 8.34 16.75 -10.14
CA ILE A 100 8.72 18.16 -10.23
C ILE A 100 10.07 18.28 -10.92
N THR A 101 10.34 19.45 -11.48
CA THR A 101 11.67 19.80 -11.97
C THR A 101 12.66 19.74 -10.81
N ASN A 102 13.80 19.09 -11.03
CA ASN A 102 14.86 19.02 -10.04
C ASN A 102 15.35 20.45 -9.71
N PRO A 103 15.31 20.90 -8.44
CA PRO A 103 15.71 22.26 -8.07
C PRO A 103 17.24 22.46 -8.10
N MET A 104 18.02 21.39 -8.24
CA MET A 104 19.47 21.47 -8.35
C MET A 104 19.89 22.17 -9.65
N LYS A 105 20.74 23.19 -9.51
CA LYS A 105 21.25 23.98 -10.65
C LYS A 105 22.46 23.34 -11.35
N PHE A 106 23.15 22.44 -10.66
CA PHE A 106 24.30 21.71 -11.19
C PHE A 106 23.93 20.23 -11.35
N ALA A 107 24.17 19.69 -12.55
CA ALA A 107 24.03 18.27 -12.84
C ALA A 107 25.43 17.68 -13.09
N ASN A 108 25.82 16.67 -12.32
CA ASN A 108 27.05 15.94 -12.56
C ASN A 108 26.87 15.00 -13.77
N PRO A 109 27.57 15.20 -14.89
CA PRO A 109 27.36 14.40 -16.11
C PRO A 109 27.73 12.93 -15.96
N LEU A 110 28.49 12.56 -14.91
CA LEU A 110 28.85 11.17 -14.62
C LEU A 110 27.78 10.41 -13.82
N VAL A 111 26.76 11.09 -13.32
CA VAL A 111 25.68 10.50 -12.50
C VAL A 111 24.39 10.49 -13.33
N THR A 112 23.99 9.32 -13.81
CA THR A 112 22.87 9.16 -14.76
C THR A 112 21.58 8.64 -14.11
N ASP A 113 21.61 8.33 -12.82
CA ASP A 113 20.55 7.64 -12.07
C ASP A 113 19.83 8.54 -11.05
N PHE A 114 20.00 9.87 -11.14
CA PHE A 114 19.35 10.85 -10.25
C PHE A 114 17.83 10.73 -10.17
N GLY A 115 17.19 10.14 -11.19
CA GLY A 115 15.75 9.93 -11.23
C GLY A 115 14.93 11.22 -11.20
N ASN A 116 13.63 11.07 -11.00
CA ASN A 116 12.72 12.20 -10.86
C ASN A 116 12.63 12.63 -9.38
N VAL A 117 12.47 13.94 -9.15
CA VAL A 117 12.08 14.47 -7.85
C VAL A 117 10.56 14.45 -7.76
N TYR A 118 10.03 14.00 -6.63
CA TYR A 118 8.58 13.91 -6.40
C TYR A 118 8.17 14.74 -5.19
N LEU A 119 7.02 15.40 -5.30
CA LEU A 119 6.30 15.98 -4.16
C LEU A 119 4.92 15.36 -4.04
N ALA A 120 4.38 15.39 -2.83
CA ALA A 120 2.98 15.09 -2.61
C ALA A 120 2.10 16.05 -3.44
N ASP A 121 1.08 15.49 -4.07
CA ASP A 121 0.10 16.19 -4.88
C ASP A 121 -1.17 16.39 -4.05
N GLU A 122 -1.31 17.57 -3.46
CA GLU A 122 -2.44 17.93 -2.60
C GLU A 122 -3.78 17.79 -3.34
N GLU A 123 -3.84 18.12 -4.63
CA GLU A 123 -5.07 18.03 -5.41
C GLU A 123 -5.50 16.57 -5.59
N GLU A 124 -4.55 15.68 -5.90
CA GLU A 124 -4.82 14.25 -6.00
C GLU A 124 -5.24 13.65 -4.66
N VAL A 125 -4.59 14.04 -3.55
CA VAL A 125 -5.00 13.63 -2.21
C VAL A 125 -6.44 14.08 -1.92
N ARG A 126 -6.78 15.34 -2.22
CA ARG A 126 -8.15 15.86 -2.02
C ARG A 126 -9.18 15.08 -2.84
N LYS A 127 -8.86 14.74 -4.09
CA LYS A 127 -9.74 13.93 -4.95
C LYS A 127 -9.93 12.51 -4.41
N ILE A 128 -8.85 11.86 -3.96
CA ILE A 128 -8.93 10.54 -3.32
C ILE A 128 -9.84 10.58 -2.10
N ILE A 129 -9.63 11.54 -1.19
CA ILE A 129 -10.46 11.73 0.01
C ILE A 129 -11.93 11.96 -0.36
N ALA A 130 -12.18 12.76 -1.40
CA ALA A 130 -13.54 13.02 -1.87
C ALA A 130 -14.22 11.74 -2.38
N CYS A 131 -13.50 10.81 -3.00
CA CYS A 131 -14.04 9.53 -3.44
C CYS A 131 -14.37 8.55 -2.30
N MET A 132 -13.74 8.71 -1.13
CA MET A 132 -13.92 7.80 0.03
C MET A 132 -15.09 8.19 0.95
N HIS A 133 -15.59 9.43 0.84
CA HIS A 133 -16.67 9.96 1.68
C HIS A 133 -18.05 9.99 0.98
N VAL A 134 -18.24 9.22 -0.10
CA VAL A 134 -19.50 9.15 -0.87
C VAL A 134 -20.10 7.76 -0.82
#